data_AF-A0A2P6M6U5-F1
#
_entry.id   AF-A0A2P6M6U5-F1
#
_cell.length_a   1.000
_cell.length_b   1.000
_cell.length_c   1.000
_cell.angle_alpha   90.00
_cell.angle_beta   90.00
_cell.angle_gamma   90.00
#
_symmetry.space_group_name_H-M   'P 1'
#
loop_
_entity.id
_entity.type
_entity.pdbx_description
1 polymer ?
#
loop_
_entity_poly.entity_id
_entity_poly.type
_entity_poly.pdbx_seq_one_letter_code
_entity_poly.pdbx_strand_id
1 'polypeptide(L)'
;MATRPATRAHARRPLPLAKAFTYIEPGPVVLLATHDRGRHNLCRVVEFIPRHDLVVLEAVAAHLSTGRKETRLLHAIGDGRFVADGRRYDRRRQMASKLPDGV
;
A
#
# COMPACT_ATOMS: atom_id res chain seq x y z
N MET A 1 26.88 -11.96 -15.87
CA MET A 1 26.14 -11.09 -16.81
C MET A 1 25.11 -10.29 -15.99
N ALA A 2 25.26 -8.96 -15.96
CA ALA A 2 24.54 -7.94 -15.18
C ALA A 2 24.52 -8.08 -13.63
N THR A 3 25.56 -7.54 -12.97
CA THR A 3 25.56 -7.26 -11.52
C THR A 3 24.46 -6.26 -11.18
N ARG A 4 23.49 -6.66 -10.35
CA ARG A 4 22.43 -5.77 -9.81
C ARG A 4 23.09 -4.56 -9.14
N PRO A 5 22.76 -3.31 -9.50
CA PRO A 5 23.32 -2.15 -8.84
C PRO A 5 22.92 -2.16 -7.35
N ALA A 6 23.87 -1.86 -6.48
CA ALA A 6 23.66 -1.77 -5.04
C ALA A 6 22.50 -0.80 -4.75
N THR A 7 21.41 -1.33 -4.20
CA THR A 7 20.17 -0.57 -4.01
C THR A 7 20.37 0.40 -2.85
N ARG A 8 20.59 1.69 -3.15
CA ARG A 8 20.75 2.76 -2.16
C ARG A 8 19.63 2.65 -1.11
N ALA A 9 19.97 2.32 0.13
CA ALA A 9 18.98 2.06 1.18
C ALA A 9 18.31 3.39 1.58
N HIS A 10 17.00 3.45 1.42
CA HIS A 10 16.19 4.59 1.85
C HIS A 10 15.74 4.36 3.29
N ALA A 11 15.76 5.43 4.11
CA ALA A 11 15.19 5.40 5.45
C ALA A 11 13.76 4.84 5.41
N ARG A 12 13.35 4.11 6.44
CA ARG A 12 12.00 3.55 6.58
C ARG A 12 11.50 3.72 7.99
N ARG A 13 10.19 3.89 8.14
CA ARG A 13 9.52 4.01 9.43
C ARG A 13 8.34 3.04 9.49
N PRO A 14 8.06 2.40 10.64
CA PRO A 14 6.82 1.66 10.84
C PRO A 14 5.61 2.58 10.65
N LEU A 15 4.57 2.07 9.97
CA LEU A 15 3.29 2.75 9.82
C LEU A 15 2.30 2.16 10.84
N PRO A 16 1.55 2.96 11.60
CA PRO A 16 0.46 2.45 12.43
C PRO A 16 -0.54 1.66 11.58
N LEU A 17 -0.98 0.49 12.05
CA LEU A 17 -1.89 -0.37 11.30
C LEU A 17 -3.22 0.34 10.98
N ALA A 18 -3.70 1.16 11.91
CA ALA A 18 -4.84 2.06 11.72
C ALA A 18 -4.58 3.21 10.71
N LYS A 19 -3.46 3.22 10.00
CA LYS A 19 -3.21 4.12 8.86
C LYS A 19 -2.87 3.35 7.59
N ALA A 20 -2.78 2.02 7.65
CA ALA A 20 -2.43 1.21 6.49
C ALA A 20 -3.52 1.28 5.41
N PHE A 21 -4.80 1.28 5.79
CA PHE A 21 -5.92 1.33 4.86
C PHE A 21 -5.99 2.62 4.02
N THR A 22 -5.37 3.73 4.44
CA THR A 22 -5.34 4.96 3.62
C THR A 22 -4.44 4.84 2.39
N TYR A 23 -3.61 3.80 2.33
CA TYR A 23 -2.68 3.53 1.23
C TYR A 23 -3.10 2.33 0.37
N ILE A 24 -4.24 1.74 0.67
CA ILE A 24 -4.80 0.60 -0.05
C ILE A 24 -6.01 1.11 -0.82
N GLU A 25 -6.02 0.95 -2.14
CA GLU A 25 -7.19 1.28 -2.96
C GLU A 25 -8.38 0.40 -2.54
N PRO A 26 -9.60 0.97 -2.42
CA PRO A 26 -10.81 0.19 -2.14
C PRO A 26 -11.20 -0.63 -3.39
N GLY A 27 -10.57 -1.78 -3.55
CA GLY A 27 -10.84 -2.77 -4.60
C GLY A 27 -10.33 -4.14 -4.16
N PRO A 28 -10.65 -5.24 -4.88
CA PRO A 28 -10.33 -6.60 -4.42
C PRO A 28 -8.81 -6.77 -4.26
N VAL A 29 -8.35 -6.76 -3.01
CA VAL A 29 -6.94 -6.89 -2.67
C VAL A 29 -6.58 -8.37 -2.68
N VAL A 30 -6.03 -8.83 -3.80
CA VAL A 30 -5.24 -10.07 -3.82
C VAL A 30 -4.00 -9.86 -2.96
N LEU A 31 -3.75 -10.81 -2.05
CA LEU A 31 -2.62 -10.89 -1.12
C LEU A 31 -1.32 -10.26 -1.68
N LEU A 32 -1.01 -9.02 -1.29
CA LEU A 32 0.20 -8.31 -1.73
C LEU A 32 1.24 -8.32 -0.60
N ALA A 33 2.02 -9.39 -0.50
CA ALA A 33 3.28 -9.30 0.24
C ALA A 33 4.23 -8.40 -0.56
N THR A 34 4.18 -7.09 -0.32
CA THR A 34 5.17 -6.19 -0.91
C THR A 34 6.48 -6.41 -0.17
N HIS A 35 7.48 -6.92 -0.88
CA HIS A 35 8.83 -7.08 -0.37
C HIS A 35 9.74 -5.99 -0.94
N ASP A 36 10.27 -5.15 -0.07
CA ASP A 36 11.32 -4.20 -0.42
C ASP A 36 12.46 -4.39 0.58
N ARG A 37 13.68 -4.70 0.12
CA ARG A 37 14.91 -4.83 0.93
C ARG A 37 14.75 -5.55 2.30
N GLY A 38 14.17 -6.74 2.32
CA GLY A 38 14.12 -7.60 3.52
C GLY A 38 13.02 -7.29 4.53
N ARG A 39 12.09 -6.37 4.21
CA ARG A 39 10.88 -6.15 5.01
C ARG A 39 9.64 -6.33 4.17
N HIS A 40 8.65 -6.97 4.77
CA HIS A 40 7.39 -7.34 4.15
C HIS A 40 6.25 -6.56 4.81
N ASN A 41 5.34 -6.04 4.01
CA ASN A 41 4.00 -5.77 4.53
C ASN A 41 3.29 -7.12 4.64
N LEU A 42 2.76 -7.42 5.83
CA LEU A 42 2.19 -8.72 6.16
C LEU A 42 0.72 -8.54 6.48
N CYS A 43 -0.11 -9.40 5.89
CA CYS A 43 -1.50 -9.57 6.26
C CYS A 43 -1.79 -11.03 6.56
N ARG A 44 -2.73 -11.29 7.46
CA ARG A 44 -3.28 -12.60 7.76
C ARG A 44 -4.61 -12.75 7.03
N VAL A 45 -4.85 -13.90 6.39
CA VAL A 45 -6.18 -14.23 5.86
C VAL A 45 -7.10 -14.51 7.04
N VAL A 46 -8.20 -13.77 7.13
CA VAL A 46 -9.22 -13.98 8.16
C VAL A 46 -10.48 -14.63 7.61
N GLU A 47 -10.78 -14.43 6.32
CA GLU A 47 -11.93 -15.03 5.67
C GLU A 47 -11.69 -15.19 4.17
N PHE A 48 -12.23 -16.25 3.59
CA PHE A 48 -12.38 -16.40 2.15
C PHE A 48 -13.87 -16.56 1.86
N ILE A 49 -14.40 -15.74 0.94
CA ILE A 49 -15.80 -15.74 0.52
C ILE A 49 -15.84 -16.30 -0.91
N PRO A 50 -15.99 -17.64 -1.08
CA PRO A 50 -15.74 -18.30 -2.37
C PRO A 50 -16.72 -17.86 -3.46
N ARG A 51 -17.97 -17.59 -3.06
CA ARG A 51 -19.03 -17.14 -3.96
C ARG A 51 -18.66 -15.86 -4.74
N HIS A 52 -17.83 -15.01 -4.14
CA HIS A 52 -17.46 -13.71 -4.72
C HIS A 52 -15.97 -13.65 -5.06
N ASP A 53 -15.22 -14.73 -4.84
CA ASP A 53 -13.77 -14.78 -4.97
C ASP A 53 -13.07 -13.65 -4.19
N LEU A 54 -13.57 -13.36 -2.98
CA LEU A 54 -13.04 -12.32 -2.11
C LEU A 54 -12.27 -12.93 -0.95
N VAL A 55 -11.10 -12.36 -0.65
CA VAL A 55 -10.30 -12.68 0.53
C VAL A 55 -10.31 -11.47 1.47
N VAL A 56 -10.69 -11.69 2.72
CA VAL A 56 -10.61 -10.67 3.77
C VAL A 56 -9.29 -10.83 4.51
N LEU A 57 -8.57 -9.73 4.63
CA LEU A 57 -7.21 -9.69 5.18
C LEU A 57 -7.15 -8.78 6.40
N GLU A 58 -6.52 -9.25 7.48
CA GLU A 58 -6.13 -8.45 8.63
C GLU A 58 -4.68 -7.97 8.45
N ALA A 59 -4.44 -6.66 8.55
CA ALA A 59 -3.09 -6.11 8.49
C ALA A 59 -2.30 -6.44 9.77
N VAL A 60 -1.11 -7.03 9.62
CA VAL A 60 -0.22 -7.42 10.73
C VAL A 60 0.99 -6.51 10.82
N ALA A 61 1.57 -6.16 9.66
CA ALA A 61 2.74 -5.28 9.61
C ALA A 61 2.70 -4.40 8.35
N ALA A 62 3.06 -3.13 8.52
CA ALA A 62 3.17 -2.17 7.42
C ALA A 62 4.45 -1.32 7.56
N HIS A 63 5.19 -1.21 6.46
CA HIS A 63 6.42 -0.43 6.35
C HIS A 63 6.34 0.53 5.17
N LEU A 64 6.78 1.77 5.40
CA LEU A 64 6.89 2.78 4.36
C LEU A 64 8.36 3.09 4.08
N SER A 65 8.74 3.15 2.80
CA SER A 65 10.04 3.64 2.36
C SER A 65 10.04 5.17 2.30
N THR A 66 10.62 5.83 3.32
CA THR A 66 10.58 7.29 3.48
C THR A 66 11.64 8.04 2.69
N GLY A 67 12.65 7.35 2.15
CA GLY A 67 13.71 7.99 1.36
C GLY A 67 13.54 7.91 -0.16
N ARG A 68 12.48 7.28 -0.68
CA ARG A 68 12.27 7.27 -2.14
C ARG A 68 11.99 8.68 -2.64
N LYS A 69 12.65 9.07 -3.74
CA LYS A 69 12.37 10.33 -4.43
C LYS A 69 11.03 10.30 -5.17
N GLU A 70 10.70 9.16 -5.77
CA GLU A 70 9.40 8.94 -6.42
C GLU A 70 8.44 8.29 -5.43
N THR A 71 7.28 8.93 -5.22
CA THR A 71 6.26 8.54 -4.24
C THR A 71 4.84 8.56 -4.80
N ARG A 72 4.67 8.79 -6.11
CA ARG A 72 3.38 8.65 -6.79
C ARG A 72 2.98 7.19 -6.80
N LEU A 73 1.72 6.92 -6.50
CA LEU A 73 1.15 5.60 -6.63
C LEU A 73 0.93 5.29 -8.11
N LEU A 74 0.98 4.00 -8.44
CA LEU A 74 0.68 3.50 -9.77
C LEU A 74 -0.69 2.83 -9.72
N HIS A 75 -1.55 3.22 -10.64
CA HIS A 75 -2.88 2.67 -10.85
C HIS A 75 -2.83 1.76 -12.07
N ALA A 76 -3.14 0.47 -11.88
CA ALA A 76 -3.22 -0.46 -12.99
C ALA A 76 -4.44 -0.13 -13.87
N ILE A 77 -4.26 -0.16 -15.19
CA ILE A 77 -5.34 0.13 -16.17
C ILE A 77 -5.56 -1.02 -17.16
N GLY A 78 -5.00 -2.20 -16.90
CA GLY A 78 -5.08 -3.38 -17.78
C GLY A 78 -3.91 -3.51 -18.76
N ASP A 79 -3.78 -4.68 -19.38
CA ASP A 79 -2.75 -5.02 -20.39
C ASP A 79 -1.30 -4.72 -19.98
N GLY A 80 -1.01 -4.84 -18.68
CA GLY A 80 0.31 -4.50 -18.12
C GLY A 80 0.64 -3.00 -18.11
N ARG A 81 -0.35 -2.13 -18.33
CA ARG A 81 -0.19 -0.67 -18.31
C ARG A 81 -0.63 -0.06 -16.98
N PHE A 82 0.02 1.06 -16.64
CA PHE A 82 -0.18 1.77 -15.38
C PHE A 82 -0.21 3.29 -15.59
N VAL A 83 -0.93 4.00 -14.72
CA VAL A 83 -0.96 5.47 -14.65
C VAL A 83 -0.42 5.90 -13.28
N ALA A 84 0.51 6.85 -13.26
CA ALA A 84 0.99 7.44 -12.01
C ALA A 84 0.04 8.54 -11.51
N ASP A 85 -0.04 8.74 -10.20
CA ASP A 85 -0.83 9.82 -9.60
C ASP A 85 -0.60 11.18 -10.30
N GLY A 86 -1.71 11.86 -10.57
CA GLY A 86 -1.73 13.25 -11.01
C GLY A 86 -1.76 14.23 -9.84
N ARG A 87 -2.55 15.30 -9.99
CA ARG A 87 -2.73 16.33 -8.96
C ARG A 87 -3.50 15.76 -7.76
N ARG A 88 -2.94 15.92 -6.56
CA ARG A 88 -3.60 15.57 -5.30
C ARG A 88 -4.32 16.79 -4.71
N TYR A 89 -5.46 16.56 -4.05
CA TYR A 89 -6.26 17.59 -3.36
C TYR A 89 -6.41 17.22 -1.89
N ASP A 90 -6.24 18.18 -0.98
CA ASP A 90 -6.51 17.97 0.44
C ASP A 90 -7.96 18.33 0.77
N ARG A 91 -8.74 17.31 1.18
CA ARG A 91 -10.14 17.44 1.59
C ARG A 91 -10.37 16.97 3.03
N ARG A 92 -9.31 16.84 3.84
CA ARG A 92 -9.36 16.25 5.18
C ARG A 92 -10.39 16.93 6.07
N ARG A 93 -10.45 18.27 6.06
CA ARG A 93 -11.48 19.03 6.82
C ARG A 93 -12.91 18.66 6.42
N GLN A 94 -13.17 18.49 5.12
CA GLN A 94 -14.51 18.14 4.62
C GLN A 94 -14.86 16.67 4.91
N MET A 95 -13.86 15.81 5.07
CA MET A 95 -14.01 14.39 5.37
C MET A 95 -13.82 14.04 6.85
N ALA A 96 -13.73 15.03 7.74
CA ALA A 96 -13.39 14.82 9.14
C ALA A 96 -14.27 13.77 9.84
N SER A 97 -15.58 13.72 9.54
CA SER A 97 -16.50 12.73 10.11
C SER A 97 -16.33 11.30 9.59
N LYS A 98 -15.53 11.09 8.54
CA LYS A 98 -15.27 9.79 7.91
C LYS A 98 -13.84 9.30 8.14
N LEU A 99 -12.97 10.15 8.66
CA LEU A 99 -11.59 9.77 8.98
C LEU A 99 -11.57 9.14 10.36
N PRO A 100 -10.86 8.02 10.55
CA PRO A 100 -10.69 7.43 11.87
C PRO A 100 -9.80 8.30 12.76
N ASP A 101 -9.93 8.08 14.06
CA ASP A 101 -9.26 8.88 15.08
C ASP A 101 -7.74 8.90 14.90
N GLY A 102 -7.16 10.10 15.04
CA GLY A 102 -5.71 10.31 14.96
C GLY A 102 -5.13 10.28 13.54
N VAL A 103 -5.97 10.24 12.49
CA VAL A 103 -5.55 10.36 11.09
C VAL A 103 -5.50 11.77 10.62
#